data_AF-A0A938EV09-F1
#
_entry.id   AF-A0A938EV09-F1
#
_cell.length_a   1.000
_cell.length_b   1.000
_cell.length_c   1.000
_cell.angle_alpha   90.00
_cell.angle_beta   90.00
_cell.angle_gamma   90.00
#
_symmetry.space_group_name_H-M   'P 1'
#
loop_
_entity.id
_entity.type
_entity.pdbx_description
1 polymer ?
#
loop_
_entity_poly.entity_id
_entity_poly.type
_entity_poly.pdbx_seq_one_letter_code
_entity_poly.pdbx_strand_id
1 'polypeptide(L)' 'MAPAPDPAHAQMSLAYPDLVPGDQVRYPHRRGWRFGVLVGLDGAHAVIAGPDGEHRQRVPASTVTPWPPR' A
#
# COMPACT_ATOMS: atom_id res chain seq x y z
N MET A 1 -13.92 18.72 -15.55
CA MET A 1 -14.61 17.86 -14.57
C MET A 1 -13.64 16.74 -14.23
N ALA A 2 -12.99 16.79 -13.06
CA ALA A 2 -12.08 15.72 -12.67
C ALA A 2 -12.89 14.43 -12.45
N PRO A 3 -12.39 13.23 -12.81
CA PRO A 3 -13.07 11.99 -12.49
C PRO A 3 -13.26 11.92 -10.96
N ALA A 4 -14.48 11.64 -10.53
CA ALA A 4 -14.76 11.40 -9.11
C ALA A 4 -13.82 10.27 -8.64
N PRO A 5 -13.16 10.42 -7.48
CA PRO A 5 -12.36 9.33 -6.94
C PRO A 5 -13.25 8.11 -6.79
N ASP A 6 -12.81 7.00 -7.37
CA ASP A 6 -13.53 5.73 -7.32
C ASP A 6 -13.92 5.44 -5.85
N PRO A 7 -15.20 5.22 -5.53
CA PRO A 7 -15.65 5.09 -4.14
C PRO A 7 -14.90 3.97 -3.41
N ALA A 8 -14.43 2.94 -4.12
CA ALA A 8 -13.59 1.90 -3.55
C ALA A 8 -12.23 2.44 -3.06
N HIS A 9 -11.60 3.35 -3.82
CA HIS A 9 -10.36 4.01 -3.40
C HIS A 9 -10.60 4.91 -2.17
N ALA A 10 -11.68 5.68 -2.15
CA ALA A 10 -12.00 6.58 -1.03
C ALA A 10 -12.34 5.82 0.26
N GLN A 11 -13.11 4.72 0.17
CA GLN A 11 -13.51 3.92 1.33
C GLN A 11 -12.32 3.16 1.93
N MET A 12 -11.31 2.84 1.12
CA MET A 12 -10.11 2.17 1.59
C MET A 12 -9.08 3.12 2.22
N SER A 13 -8.97 4.36 1.75
CA SER A 13 -8.25 5.41 2.51
C SER A 13 -8.86 5.62 3.90
N LEU A 14 -10.16 5.36 4.06
CA LEU A 14 -10.85 5.37 5.36
C LEU A 14 -10.54 4.14 6.22
N ALA A 15 -10.39 2.96 5.60
CA ALA A 15 -10.07 1.72 6.31
C ALA A 15 -8.58 1.62 6.70
N TYR A 16 -7.70 2.24 5.93
CA TYR A 16 -6.25 2.27 6.14
C TYR A 16 -5.74 3.71 6.02
N PRO A 17 -6.09 4.60 6.97
CA PRO A 17 -5.73 6.02 6.90
C PRO A 17 -4.22 6.25 6.90
N ASP A 18 -3.46 5.32 7.45
CA ASP A 18 -2.01 5.40 7.54
C ASP A 18 -1.28 4.92 6.28
N LEU A 19 -2.00 4.33 5.31
CA LEU A 19 -1.43 3.82 4.06
C LEU A 19 -1.62 4.83 2.92
N VAL A 20 -0.62 5.69 2.75
CA VAL A 20 -0.62 6.74 1.73
C VAL A 20 0.16 6.29 0.49
N PRO A 21 -0.44 6.30 -0.72
CA PRO A 21 0.31 6.04 -1.95
C PRO A 21 1.49 7.01 -2.11
N GLY A 22 2.68 6.46 -2.37
CA GLY A 22 3.96 7.17 -2.41
C GLY A 22 4.79 7.02 -1.13
N ASP A 23 4.19 6.62 -0.01
CA ASP A 23 4.95 6.39 1.23
C ASP A 23 5.71 5.07 1.18
N GLN A 24 6.84 5.05 1.89
CA GLN A 24 7.55 3.81 2.15
C GLN A 24 6.76 3.00 3.19
N VAL A 25 6.65 1.70 2.94
CA VAL A 25 5.91 0.77 3.77
C VAL A 25 6.75 -0.48 4.02
N ARG A 26 6.46 -1.13 5.15
CA ARG A 26 7.01 -2.42 5.56
C ARG A 26 5.92 -3.48 5.47
N TYR A 27 6.23 -4.63 4.89
CA TYR A 27 5.28 -5.72 4.71
C TYR A 27 5.94 -7.09 4.90
N PRO A 28 5.18 -8.12 5.33
CA PRO A 28 5.73 -9.46 5.51
C PRO A 28 6.00 -10.12 4.17
N HIS A 29 7.17 -10.75 4.04
CA HIS A 29 7.57 -11.49 2.84
C HIS A 29 8.35 -12.75 3.21
N ARG A 30 7.76 -13.92 2.90
CA ARG A 30 8.25 -15.29 3.14
C ARG A 30 8.67 -15.61 4.58
N ARG A 31 9.73 -14.99 5.09
CA ARG A 31 10.33 -15.23 6.43
C ARG A 31 10.87 -13.97 7.09
N GLY A 32 10.50 -12.80 6.61
CA GLY A 32 10.95 -11.54 7.18
C GLY A 32 10.09 -10.38 6.73
N TRP A 33 10.58 -9.18 6.99
CA TRP A 33 9.97 -7.95 6.54
C TRP A 33 10.73 -7.41 5.35
N ARG A 34 10.00 -6.94 4.33
CA ARG A 34 10.57 -6.15 3.24
C ARG A 34 10.03 -4.74 3.29
N PHE A 35 10.78 -3.85 2.67
CA PHE A 35 10.39 -2.47 2.44
C PHE A 35 10.07 -2.27 0.96
N GLY A 36 9.17 -1.35 0.69
CA GLY A 36 8.82 -0.92 -0.65
C GLY A 36 8.02 0.37 -0.61
N VAL A 37 7.61 0.87 -1.77
CA VAL A 37 6.79 2.07 -1.88
C VAL A 37 5.36 1.65 -2.15
N LEU A 38 4.41 2.15 -1.36
CA LEU A 38 3.00 1.88 -1.61
C LEU A 38 2.60 2.59 -2.90
N VAL A 39 2.14 1.83 -3.89
CA VAL A 39 1.66 2.38 -5.17
C VAL A 39 0.18 2.73 -5.07
N GLY A 40 -0.56 1.92 -4.33
CA GLY A 40 -2.00 2.09 -4.16
C GLY A 40 -2.62 0.91 -3.44
N LEU A 41 -3.93 0.96 -3.30
CA LEU A 41 -4.71 -0.12 -2.73
C LEU A 41 -5.65 -0.67 -3.81
N ASP A 42 -5.76 -1.99 -3.86
CA ASP A 42 -6.63 -2.73 -4.75
C ASP A 42 -7.48 -3.68 -3.91
N GLY A 43 -8.63 -3.18 -3.42
CA GLY A 43 -9.63 -3.90 -2.60
C GLY A 43 -9.03 -4.78 -1.49
N ALA A 44 -8.97 -4.39 -0.22
CA ALA A 44 -8.26 -5.12 0.86
C ALA A 44 -6.76 -5.49 0.64
N HIS A 45 -6.18 -5.33 -0.55
CA HIS A 45 -4.76 -5.55 -0.80
C HIS A 45 -4.03 -4.23 -1.05
N ALA A 46 -2.80 -4.16 -0.58
CA ALA A 46 -1.87 -3.10 -0.90
C ALA A 46 -0.97 -3.55 -2.05
N VAL A 47 -0.79 -2.66 -3.03
CA VAL A 47 0.14 -2.83 -4.14
C VAL A 47 1.41 -2.07 -3.81
N ILE A 48 2.51 -2.79 -3.64
CA ILE A 48 3.78 -2.24 -3.18
C ILE A 48 4.83 -2.45 -4.27
N ALA A 49 5.47 -1.38 -4.71
CA ALA A 49 6.63 -1.46 -5.59
C ALA A 49 7.87 -1.84 -4.76
N GLY A 50 8.58 -2.87 -5.22
CA GLY A 50 9.88 -3.24 -4.70
C GLY A 50 10.93 -2.14 -4.92
N PRO A 51 12.08 -2.22 -4.23
CA PRO A 51 13.15 -1.22 -4.36
C PRO A 51 13.76 -1.14 -5.76
N ASP A 52 13.56 -2.18 -6.57
CA ASP A 52 13.95 -2.30 -7.97
C ASP A 52 12.96 -1.65 -8.94
N GLY A 53 11.80 -1.20 -8.48
CA GLY A 53 10.81 -0.46 -9.28
C GLY A 53 10.02 -1.31 -10.30
N GLU A 54 10.57 -2.44 -10.76
CA GLU A 54 9.88 -3.36 -11.68
C GLU A 54 8.92 -4.32 -10.98
N HIS A 55 9.30 -4.86 -9.82
CA HIS A 55 8.46 -5.85 -9.16
C HIS A 55 7.40 -5.21 -8.28
N ARG A 56 6.14 -5.56 -8.54
CA ARG A 56 5.00 -5.19 -7.68
C ARG A 56 4.57 -6.39 -6.85
N GLN A 57 4.47 -6.20 -5.54
CA GLN A 57 3.87 -7.17 -4.65
C GLN A 57 2.45 -6.75 -4.28
N ARG A 58 1.55 -7.73 -4.30
CA ARG A 58 0.19 -7.59 -3.80
C ARG A 58 0.10 -8.35 -2.49
N VAL A 59 -0.08 -7.63 -1.40
CA VAL A 59 -0.13 -8.19 -0.03
C VAL A 59 -1.37 -7.67 0.69
N PRO A 60 -1.91 -8.38 1.70
CA PRO A 60 -3.06 -7.89 2.46
C PRO A 60 -2.72 -6.55 3.14
N ALA A 61 -3.54 -5.52 2.90
CA ALA A 61 -3.28 -4.17 3.40
C ALA A 61 -3.21 -4.11 4.94
N SER A 62 -3.96 -4.96 5.62
CA SER A 62 -3.92 -5.12 7.09
C SER A 62 -2.58 -5.60 7.65
N THR A 63 -1.69 -6.13 6.81
CA THR A 63 -0.35 -6.58 7.22
C THR A 63 0.74 -5.57 6.88
N VAL A 64 0.39 -4.50 6.17
CA VAL A 64 1.30 -3.46 5.73
C VAL A 64 1.35 -2.35 6.78
N THR A 65 2.55 -1.91 7.11
CA THR A 65 2.77 -0.84 8.09
C THR A 65 3.53 0.30 7.39
N PRO A 66 3.13 1.57 7.54
CA PRO A 66 3.94 2.69 7.06
C PRO A 66 5.32 2.71 7.72
N TRP A 67 6.32 3.14 6.96
CA TRP A 67 7.70 3.29 7.42
C TRP A 67 8.31 4.63 6.95
N PRO A 68 8.85 5.47 7.85
CA PRO A 68 8.92 5.27 9.29
C PRO A 68 7.53 5.20 9.95
N PRO A 69 7.39 4.52 11.10
CA PRO A 69 6.12 4.45 11.82
C PRO A 69 5.73 5.87 12.25
N ARG A 70 4.48 6.26 11.99
CA ARG A 70 3.91 7.56 12.38
C ARG A 70 3.25 7.48 13.75
#